data_AF-A0A4R6M7T0-F1
#
_entry.id   AF-A0A4R6M7T0-F1
#
_cell.length_a   1.000
_cell.length_b   1.000
_cell.length_c   1.000
_cell.angle_alpha   90.00
_cell.angle_beta   90.00
_cell.angle_gamma   90.00
#
_symmetry.space_group_name_H-M   'P 1'
#
loop_
_entity.id
_entity.type
_entity.pdbx_description
1 polymer ?
#
loop_
_entity_poly.entity_id
_entity_poly.type
_entity_poly.pdbx_seq_one_letter_code
_entity_poly.pdbx_strand_id
1 'polypeptide(L)' 'MWCPNCESEKTRVVGTNKSYVVERYRKCSDCGYTFSTLESHRFDPKWSKNSEFSQQEADRMSQRRIR' A
#
# COMPACT_ATOMS: atom_id res chain seq x y z
N MET A 1 10.41 9.40 -6.21
CA MET A 1 9.32 10.21 -6.81
C MET A 1 9.86 11.60 -7.07
N TRP A 2 9.61 12.10 -8.26
CA TRP A 2 10.03 13.44 -8.68
C TRP A 2 9.07 14.50 -8.14
N CYS A 3 9.59 15.70 -7.91
CA CYS A 3 8.79 16.84 -7.49
C CYS A 3 7.94 17.32 -8.67
N PRO A 4 6.60 17.43 -8.55
CA PRO A 4 5.75 17.89 -9.65
C PRO A 4 5.95 19.38 -10.00
N ASN A 5 6.63 20.14 -9.13
CA ASN A 5 6.85 21.58 -9.32
C ASN A 5 8.18 21.92 -10.00
N CYS A 6 9.25 21.16 -9.74
CA CYS A 6 10.59 21.47 -10.27
C CYS A 6 11.34 20.24 -10.80
N GLU A 7 10.65 19.11 -10.93
CA GLU A 7 11.14 17.85 -11.49
C GLU A 7 12.32 17.20 -10.75
N SER A 8 12.83 17.84 -9.70
CA SER A 8 13.87 17.27 -8.86
C SER A 8 13.46 15.93 -8.26
N GLU A 9 14.36 14.95 -8.34
CA GLU A 9 14.22 13.65 -7.69
C GLU A 9 14.53 13.70 -6.18
N LYS A 10 15.09 14.81 -5.69
CA LYS A 10 15.44 15.01 -4.28
C LYS A 10 14.19 15.32 -3.47
N THR A 11 13.45 14.27 -3.13
CA THR A 11 12.23 14.36 -2.32
C THR A 11 12.34 13.43 -1.13
N ARG A 12 11.76 13.84 0.01
CA ARG A 12 11.72 13.03 1.23
C ARG A 12 10.29 12.84 1.72
N VAL A 13 10.03 11.68 2.31
CA VAL A 13 8.75 11.40 2.98
C VAL A 13 8.75 12.11 4.33
N VAL A 14 7.72 12.91 4.59
CA VAL A 14 7.51 13.63 5.86
C VAL A 14 6.38 13.04 6.69
N GLY A 15 5.50 12.26 6.06
CA GLY A 15 4.40 11.58 6.73
C GLY A 15 3.91 10.39 5.93
N THR A 16 3.27 9.44 6.60
CA THR A 16 2.69 8.26 5.95
C THR A 16 1.35 7.96 6.60
N ASN A 17 0.30 7.84 5.78
CA ASN A 17 -0.98 7.30 6.18
C ASN A 17 -1.10 5.87 5.64
N LYS A 18 -1.35 4.91 6.53
CA LYS A 18 -1.51 3.49 6.19
C LYS A 18 -2.95 3.08 6.50
N SER A 19 -3.74 2.94 5.45
CA SER A 19 -5.10 2.39 5.52
C SER A 19 -5.26 1.38 4.37
N TYR A 20 -6.37 1.39 3.64
CA TYR A 20 -6.57 0.59 2.43
C TYR A 20 -5.52 0.83 1.35
N VAL A 21 -4.97 2.05 1.31
CA VAL A 21 -3.84 2.44 0.47
C VAL A 21 -2.75 3.06 1.35
N VAL A 22 -1.51 3.03 0.86
CA VAL A 22 -0.40 3.74 1.50
C VAL A 22 -0.27 5.10 0.83
N GLU A 23 -0.68 6.16 1.53
CA GLU A 23 -0.44 7.54 1.10
C GLU A 23 0.83 8.07 1.79
N ARG A 24 1.75 8.62 0.99
CA ARG A 24 2.97 9.27 1.48
C ARG A 24 2.89 10.77 1.23
N TYR A 25 3.03 11.55 2.28
CA TYR A 25 3.26 12.98 2.18
C TYR A 25 4.75 13.22 2.00
N ARG A 26 5.11 13.96 0.95
CA ARG A 26 6.49 14.23 0.53
C ARG A 26 6.77 15.72 0.49
N LYS A 27 8.02 16.08 0.74
CA LYS A 27 8.54 17.45 0.57
C LYS A 27 9.77 17.40 -0.33
N CYS A 28 9.82 18.28 -1.33
CA CYS A 28 11.00 18.48 -2.16
C CYS A 28 12.09 19.18 -1.36
N SER A 29 13.31 18.66 -1.42
CA SER A 29 14.46 19.24 -0.74
C SER A 29 15.00 20.47 -1.46
N ASP A 30 14.78 20.58 -2.79
CA ASP A 30 15.30 21.69 -3.59
C ASP A 30 14.36 22.91 -3.60
N CYS A 31 13.07 22.73 -3.88
CA CYS A 31 12.11 23.85 -3.96
C CYS A 31 11.15 23.96 -2.76
N GLY A 32 11.20 23.02 -1.81
CA GLY A 32 10.35 23.04 -0.62
C GLY A 32 8.88 22.64 -0.85
N TYR A 33 8.45 22.40 -2.10
CA TYR A 33 7.07 22.04 -2.42
C TYR A 33 6.64 20.73 -1.75
N THR A 34 5.41 20.71 -1.23
CA THR A 34 4.81 19.55 -0.57
C THR A 34 3.74 18.92 -1.43
N PHE A 35 3.75 17.60 -1.55
CA PHE A 35 2.81 16.84 -2.36
C PHE A 35 2.59 15.45 -1.78
N SER A 36 1.52 14.76 -2.17
CA SER A 36 1.28 13.37 -1.76
C SER A 36 1.40 12.40 -2.92
N THR A 37 1.63 11.13 -2.60
CA THR A 37 1.76 10.03 -3.57
C THR A 37 1.11 8.79 -3.00
N LEU A 38 0.45 8.02 -3.85
CA LEU A 38 -0.09 6.71 -3.51
C LEU A 38 0.94 5.63 -3.87
N GLU A 39 1.29 4.79 -2.91
CA GLU A 39 2.18 3.64 -3.08
C GLU A 39 1.35 2.36 -3.10
N SER A 40 1.48 1.57 -4.16
CA SER A 40 0.93 0.22 -4.27
C SER A 40 2.03 -0.82 -4.07
N HIS A 41 1.67 -1.94 -3.46
CA HIS A 41 2.56 -3.08 -3.38
C HIS A 41 2.58 -3.78 -4.74
N ARG A 42 3.75 -4.23 -5.18
CA ARG A 42 3.81 -5.21 -6.26
C ARG A 42 3.14 -6.49 -5.79
N PHE A 43 2.56 -7.23 -6.73
CA PHE A 43 2.02 -8.55 -6.45
C PHE A 43 3.08 -9.43 -5.78
N ASP A 44 2.73 -10.02 -4.64
CA ASP A 44 3.53 -11.00 -3.93
C ASP A 44 2.83 -12.38 -4.05
N PRO A 45 3.50 -13.43 -4.58
CA PRO A 45 2.93 -14.77 -4.68
C PRO A 45 2.40 -15.34 -3.36
N LYS A 46 2.87 -14.85 -2.21
CA LYS A 46 2.32 -15.21 -0.90
C LYS A 46 0.85 -14.83 -0.75
N TRP A 47 0.39 -13.78 -1.42
CA TRP A 47 -1.02 -13.37 -1.38
C TRP A 47 -1.95 -14.44 -1.93
N SER A 48 -1.56 -15.11 -3.03
CA SER A 48 -2.32 -16.24 -3.59
C SER A 48 -2.42 -17.39 -2.60
N LYS A 49 -1.29 -17.79 -1.99
CA LYS A 49 -1.27 -18.86 -0.97
C LYS A 49 -2.14 -18.52 0.24
N ASN A 50 -2.10 -17.26 0.70
CA ASN A 50 -2.94 -16.82 1.81
C ASN A 50 -4.43 -16.82 1.45
N SER A 51 -4.76 -16.51 0.19
CA SER A 51 -6.15 -16.53 -0.27
C SER A 51 -6.73 -17.95 -0.29
N GLU A 52 -5.93 -18.94 -0.73
CA GLU A 52 -6.30 -20.36 -0.70
C GLU A 52 -6.55 -20.85 0.73
N PHE A 53 -5.67 -20.49 1.67
CA PHE A 53 -5.83 -20.84 3.09
C PHE A 53 -7.10 -20.21 3.68
N SER A 54 -7.37 -18.94 3.36
CA SER A 54 -8.55 -18.23 3.85
C SER A 54 -9.84 -18.88 3.34
N GLN A 55 -9.85 -19.31 2.07
CA GLN A 55 -11.00 -20.01 1.49
C GLN A 55 -11.23 -21.38 2.15
N GLN A 56 -10.16 -22.16 2.37
CA GLN A 56 -10.26 -23.45 3.06
C GLN A 56 -10.84 -23.33 4.47
N GLU A 57 -10.42 -22.31 5.23
CA GLU A 57 -10.97 -22.07 6.57
C GLU A 57 -12.42 -21.57 6.53
N ALA A 58 -12.80 -20.74 5.55
CA ALA A 58 -14.19 -20.34 5.33
C ALA A 58 -15.09 -21.55 5.04
N ASP A 59 -14.64 -22.45 4.16
CA ASP A 59 -15.37 -23.66 3.79
C ASP A 59 -15.54 -24.59 5.00
N ARG A 60 -14.47 -24.80 5.77
CA ARG A 60 -14.49 -25.58 7.03
C ARG A 60 -15.49 -25.01 8.05
N MET A 61 -15.52 -23.69 8.21
CA MET A 61 -16.46 -23.01 9.12
C MET A 61 -17.91 -23.15 8.64
N SER A 62 -18.15 -23.15 7.32
CA SER A 62 -19.50 -23.37 6.77
C SER A 62 -20.00 -24.80 7.02
N GLN A 63 -19.15 -25.81 6.82
CA GLN A 63 -19.49 -27.22 7.02
C GLN A 63 -19.81 -27.55 8.49
N ARG A 64 -19.15 -26.86 9.45
CA ARG A 64 -19.44 -27.00 10.88
C ARG A 64 -20.82 -26.46 11.28
N ARG A 65 -21.38 -25.49 10.57
CA ARG A 65 -22.70 -24.90 10.87
C ARG A 65 -23.88 -25.72 10.34
N ILE A 66 -23.62 -26.71 9.49
CA ILE A 66 -24.63 -27.57 8.86
C ILE A 66 -24.82 -28.88 9.67
N ARG A 67 -23.93 -29.17 10.64
CA ARG A 67 -24.03 -30.32 11.55
C ARG A 67 -24.70 -29.96 12.87
#